data_AF-A0A4Q3WBD4-F1
#
_entry.id   AF-A0A4Q3WBD4-F1
#
_cell.length_a   1.000
_cell.length_b   1.000
_cell.length_c   1.000
_cell.angle_alpha   90.00
_cell.angle_beta   90.00
_cell.angle_gamma   90.00
#
_symmetry.space_group_name_H-M   'P 1'
#
loop_
_entity.id
_entity.type
_entity.pdbx_description
1 polymer ?
#
loop_
_entity_poly.entity_id
_entity_poly.type
_entity_poly.pdbx_seq_one_letter_code
_entity_poly.pdbx_strand_id
1 'polypeptide(L)'
;MRFLSPGAQGMRLGILASTLPFGSKLRFYADNAEKLFEVSGLEVLATIRRNAEAGDFSDAGRIYWSPNLGGEAVTMEVEVPSQADTATVSIAIPVLSHATVDIRKLDSLLKIGESASCNLDVPCTNDHNQLSQSVALMDFVGDGTGGTTSGASYVCTGTLLNDRMSTGTPWFLSAKHCIASQTVASTLYTFWFYRSSSCNSGVVNAGAKVLTTGATLLYVSPDVATGQTLKGDASFMRLNSTPPSGHIRTDIEQRGPG
;
A
#
# COMPACT_ATOMS: atom_id res chain seq x y z
N MET A 1 12.94 -18.75 -8.93
CA MET A 1 12.99 -19.16 -7.51
C MET A 1 11.56 -19.29 -7.00
N ARG A 2 11.20 -20.39 -6.33
CA ARG A 2 9.84 -20.59 -5.79
C ARG A 2 9.86 -20.57 -4.26
N PHE A 3 8.91 -19.87 -3.67
CA PHE A 3 8.72 -19.71 -2.24
C PHE A 3 7.36 -20.27 -1.83
N LEU A 4 7.31 -20.96 -0.69
CA LEU A 4 6.10 -21.59 -0.16
C LEU A 4 5.96 -21.19 1.31
N SER A 5 4.79 -20.70 1.70
CA SER A 5 4.39 -20.49 3.09
C SER A 5 3.08 -21.22 3.35
N PRO A 6 3.12 -22.48 3.82
CA PRO A 6 1.93 -23.32 3.94
C PRO A 6 0.79 -22.63 4.70
N GLY A 7 -0.42 -22.69 4.15
CA GLY A 7 -1.62 -22.09 4.74
C GLY A 7 -1.80 -20.59 4.47
N ALA A 8 -0.85 -19.92 3.81
CA ALA A 8 -1.05 -18.54 3.38
C ALA A 8 -2.16 -18.46 2.31
N GLN A 9 -3.02 -17.47 2.47
CA GLN A 9 -4.00 -17.06 1.45
C GLN A 9 -3.44 -15.94 0.55
N GLY A 10 -2.27 -15.40 0.90
CA GLY A 10 -1.45 -14.56 0.06
C GLY A 10 -0.07 -14.31 0.66
N MET A 11 0.86 -13.86 -0.16
CA MET A 11 2.23 -13.60 0.29
C MET A 11 2.84 -12.41 -0.45
N ARG A 12 3.73 -11.70 0.25
CA ARG A 12 4.63 -10.71 -0.37
C ARG A 12 6.06 -11.08 -0.04
N LEU A 13 6.92 -11.14 -1.05
CA LEU A 13 8.35 -11.35 -0.89
C LEU A 13 9.00 -9.99 -0.61
N GLY A 14 9.87 -9.91 0.39
CA GLY A 14 10.77 -8.78 0.58
C GLY A 14 12.05 -9.04 -0.20
N ILE A 15 12.26 -8.31 -1.29
CA ILE A 15 13.42 -8.43 -2.16
C ILE A 15 14.46 -7.37 -1.77
N LEU A 16 15.58 -7.81 -1.22
CA LEU A 16 16.77 -6.99 -1.03
C LEU A 16 17.59 -7.02 -2.33
N ALA A 17 17.39 -6.01 -3.18
CA ALA A 17 18.06 -5.89 -4.48
C ALA A 17 19.24 -4.91 -4.39
N SER A 18 20.44 -5.44 -4.16
CA SER A 18 21.67 -4.64 -4.06
C SER A 18 22.14 -4.16 -5.43
N THR A 19 22.10 -5.05 -6.43
CA THR A 19 22.54 -4.76 -7.79
C THR A 19 21.64 -5.47 -8.80
N LEU A 20 21.05 -4.69 -9.70
CA LEU A 20 20.30 -5.16 -10.87
C LEU A 20 20.86 -4.48 -12.12
N PRO A 21 21.33 -5.25 -13.12
CA PRO A 21 21.74 -4.68 -14.40
C PRO A 21 20.64 -3.83 -15.05
N PHE A 22 21.05 -2.81 -15.82
CA PHE A 22 20.12 -2.02 -16.61
C PHE A 22 19.34 -2.93 -17.57
N GLY A 23 18.02 -2.76 -17.65
CA GLY A 23 17.14 -3.60 -18.47
C GLY A 23 16.68 -4.89 -17.80
N SER A 24 17.14 -5.21 -16.58
CA SER A 24 16.59 -6.33 -15.82
C SER A 24 15.10 -6.17 -15.51
N LYS A 25 14.40 -7.30 -15.38
CA LYS A 25 12.99 -7.37 -15.00
C LYS A 25 12.80 -8.41 -13.91
N LEU A 26 11.90 -8.12 -12.97
CA LEU A 26 11.44 -9.09 -11.98
C LEU A 26 10.02 -9.48 -12.34
N ARG A 27 9.76 -10.79 -12.34
CA ARG A 27 8.45 -11.36 -12.63
C ARG A 27 7.97 -12.18 -11.45
N PHE A 28 6.68 -12.09 -11.15
CA PHE A 28 6.05 -12.79 -10.04
C PHE A 28 4.77 -13.47 -10.53
N TYR A 29 4.57 -14.71 -10.14
CA TYR A 29 3.34 -15.48 -10.40
C TYR A 29 3.09 -16.48 -9.29
N ALA A 30 1.81 -16.76 -9.02
CA ALA A 30 1.39 -17.84 -8.12
C ALA A 30 1.23 -19.15 -8.90
N ASP A 31 1.28 -20.29 -8.20
CA ASP A 31 0.97 -21.59 -8.79
C ASP A 31 -0.49 -21.56 -9.25
N ASN A 32 -0.74 -21.53 -10.57
CA ASN A 32 -2.04 -21.32 -11.25
C ASN A 32 -2.48 -19.86 -11.51
N ALA A 33 -1.57 -18.88 -11.45
CA ALA A 33 -1.91 -17.52 -11.85
C ALA A 33 -2.03 -17.37 -13.37
N GLU A 34 -3.20 -16.92 -13.87
CA GLU A 34 -3.35 -16.46 -15.26
C GLU A 34 -2.58 -15.16 -15.53
N LYS A 35 -2.31 -14.39 -14.47
CA LYS A 35 -1.64 -13.09 -14.54
C LYS A 35 -0.27 -13.14 -13.89
N LEU A 36 0.72 -12.82 -14.70
CA LEU A 36 2.07 -12.47 -14.30
C LEU A 36 2.10 -11.00 -13.88
N PHE A 37 2.78 -10.69 -12.78
CA PHE A 37 3.19 -9.32 -12.48
C PHE A 37 4.64 -9.13 -12.90
N GLU A 38 4.92 -8.08 -13.67
CA GLU A 38 6.27 -7.72 -14.10
C GLU A 38 6.59 -6.30 -13.61
N VAL A 39 7.78 -6.12 -13.07
CA VAL A 39 8.33 -4.82 -12.69
C VAL A 39 9.75 -4.69 -13.23
N SER A 40 10.10 -3.50 -13.72
CA SER A 40 11.46 -3.24 -14.17
C SER A 40 12.43 -3.15 -12.99
N GLY A 41 13.67 -3.58 -13.17
CA GLY A 41 14.73 -3.38 -12.17
C GLY A 41 14.95 -1.89 -11.88
N LEU A 42 14.70 -1.01 -12.85
CA LEU A 42 14.74 0.44 -12.65
C LEU A 42 13.69 0.90 -11.64
N GLU A 43 12.45 0.39 -11.71
CA GLU A 43 11.38 0.75 -10.78
C GLU A 43 11.62 0.20 -9.37
N VAL A 44 12.17 -1.01 -9.26
CA VAL A 44 12.65 -1.59 -7.99
C VAL A 44 13.70 -0.68 -7.35
N LEU A 45 14.75 -0.32 -8.10
CA LEU A 45 15.83 0.53 -7.62
C LEU A 45 15.36 1.97 -7.35
N ALA A 46 14.41 2.50 -8.11
CA ALA A 46 13.81 3.81 -7.88
C ALA A 46 13.02 3.85 -6.56
N THR A 47 12.36 2.74 -6.20
CA THR A 47 11.67 2.61 -4.91
C THR A 47 12.64 2.59 -3.75
N ILE A 48 13.70 1.78 -3.84
CA ILE A 48 14.76 1.73 -2.83
C ILE A 48 15.45 3.10 -2.68
N ARG A 49 15.74 3.77 -3.81
CA ARG A 49 16.33 5.11 -3.81
C ARG A 49 15.45 6.12 -3.09
N ARG A 50 14.14 6.12 -3.34
CA ARG A 50 13.20 7.03 -2.67
C ARG A 50 13.16 6.82 -1.15
N ASN A 51 13.27 5.58 -0.68
CA ASN A 51 13.38 5.30 0.75
C ASN A 51 14.69 5.87 1.33
N ALA A 52 15.81 5.70 0.61
CA ALA A 52 17.11 6.24 1.00
C ALA A 52 17.17 7.78 0.97
N GLU A 53 16.53 8.42 -0.01
CA GLU A 53 16.38 9.89 -0.10
C GLU A 53 15.55 10.45 1.07
N ALA A 54 14.65 9.65 1.63
CA ALA A 54 13.92 9.95 2.86
C ALA A 54 14.72 9.60 4.15
N GLY A 55 15.98 9.17 4.01
CA GLY A 55 16.90 8.92 5.12
C GLY A 55 16.96 7.48 5.63
N ASP A 56 16.25 6.53 5.01
CA ASP A 56 16.28 5.12 5.42
C ASP A 56 17.28 4.30 4.60
N PHE A 57 18.46 4.07 5.19
CA PHE A 57 19.52 3.22 4.63
C PHE A 57 19.56 1.81 5.25
N SER A 58 18.57 1.46 6.08
CA SER A 58 18.48 0.14 6.72
C SER A 58 18.17 -0.95 5.70
N ASP A 59 18.20 -2.22 6.14
CA ASP A 59 17.73 -3.33 5.31
C ASP A 59 16.25 -3.16 4.93
N ALA A 60 15.41 -2.64 5.82
CA ALA A 60 14.00 -2.38 5.52
C ALA A 60 13.83 -1.37 4.39
N GLY A 61 14.58 -0.26 4.42
CA GLY A 61 14.58 0.76 3.36
C GLY A 61 15.08 0.23 2.01
N ARG A 62 15.91 -0.81 2.02
CA ARG A 62 16.46 -1.47 0.82
C ARG A 62 15.63 -2.64 0.31
N ILE A 63 14.54 -2.99 0.99
CA ILE A 63 13.62 -4.03 0.54
C ILE A 63 12.57 -3.42 -0.40
N TYR A 64 12.45 -4.01 -1.59
CA TYR A 64 11.27 -3.87 -2.43
C TYR A 64 10.30 -5.01 -2.13
N TRP A 65 9.03 -4.70 -1.89
CA TRP A 65 8.01 -5.71 -1.62
C TRP A 65 7.26 -6.12 -2.89
N SER A 66 7.18 -7.42 -3.16
CA SER A 66 6.42 -7.96 -4.29
C SER A 66 4.91 -7.64 -4.18
N PRO A 67 4.16 -7.72 -5.30
CA PRO A 67 2.70 -7.82 -5.25
C PRO A 67 2.25 -8.98 -4.35
N ASN A 68 1.03 -8.90 -3.80
CA ASN A 68 0.37 -10.07 -3.21
C ASN A 68 -0.46 -10.76 -4.30
N LEU A 69 0.02 -11.91 -4.75
CA LEU A 69 -0.61 -12.69 -5.82
C LEU A 69 -1.51 -13.80 -5.29
N GLY A 70 -1.84 -13.77 -3.98
CA GLY A 70 -2.62 -14.76 -3.27
C GLY A 70 -2.05 -16.17 -3.29
N GLY A 71 -2.73 -17.06 -2.59
CA GLY A 71 -2.29 -18.43 -2.37
C GLY A 71 -1.02 -18.53 -1.52
N GLU A 72 -0.57 -19.77 -1.32
CA GLU A 72 0.54 -20.10 -0.42
C GLU A 72 1.91 -20.18 -1.11
N ALA A 73 1.95 -20.02 -2.44
CA ALA A 73 3.17 -20.15 -3.22
C ALA A 73 3.34 -18.99 -4.21
N VAL A 74 4.55 -18.43 -4.27
CA VAL A 74 4.95 -17.41 -5.24
C VAL A 74 6.25 -17.83 -5.90
N THR A 75 6.29 -17.79 -7.21
CA THR A 75 7.52 -17.91 -7.99
C THR A 75 7.96 -16.53 -8.45
N MET A 76 9.24 -16.24 -8.22
CA MET A 76 9.94 -15.05 -8.68
C MET A 76 10.98 -15.42 -9.73
N GLU A 77 10.96 -14.74 -10.85
CA GLU A 77 11.98 -14.83 -11.89
C GLU A 77 12.70 -13.48 -12.03
N VAL A 78 13.98 -13.54 -12.38
CA VAL A 78 14.80 -12.38 -12.69
C VAL A 78 15.28 -12.56 -14.12
N GLU A 79 14.78 -11.71 -15.00
CA GLU A 79 15.25 -11.64 -16.39
C GLU A 79 16.40 -10.62 -16.45
N VAL A 80 17.51 -11.03 -17.04
CA VAL A 80 18.70 -10.20 -17.23
C VAL A 80 18.98 -10.12 -18.73
N PRO A 81 19.23 -8.93 -19.30
CA PRO A 81 19.56 -8.81 -20.72
C PRO A 81 20.79 -9.64 -21.08
N SER A 82 20.80 -10.23 -22.28
CA SER A 82 21.88 -11.13 -22.71
C SER A 82 23.26 -10.47 -22.79
N GLN A 83 23.32 -9.15 -22.88
CA GLN A 83 24.57 -8.37 -22.90
C GLN A 83 25.09 -8.00 -21.51
N ALA A 84 24.31 -8.23 -20.44
CA ALA A 84 24.70 -7.89 -19.08
C ALA A 84 25.42 -9.06 -18.38
N ASP A 85 26.39 -8.73 -17.53
CA ASP A 85 27.09 -9.72 -16.71
C ASP A 85 26.17 -10.19 -15.57
N THR A 86 25.72 -11.44 -15.64
CA THR A 86 24.84 -12.04 -14.63
C THR A 86 25.53 -12.23 -13.28
N ALA A 87 26.86 -12.25 -13.22
CA ALA A 87 27.62 -12.32 -11.96
C ALA A 87 27.45 -11.05 -11.10
N THR A 88 27.01 -9.94 -11.72
CA THR A 88 26.74 -8.69 -11.00
C THR A 88 25.37 -8.65 -10.33
N VAL A 89 24.48 -9.59 -10.64
CA VAL A 89 23.16 -9.66 -10.02
C VAL A 89 23.30 -10.06 -8.55
N SER A 90 22.87 -9.18 -7.65
CA SER A 90 22.92 -9.41 -6.21
C SER A 90 21.55 -9.17 -5.61
N ILE A 91 20.87 -10.27 -5.27
CA ILE A 91 19.51 -10.28 -4.75
C ILE A 91 19.43 -11.28 -3.58
N ALA A 92 18.76 -10.87 -2.50
CA ALA A 92 18.36 -11.75 -1.41
C ALA A 92 16.86 -11.58 -1.11
N ILE A 93 16.25 -12.61 -0.53
CA ILE A 93 14.85 -12.59 -0.09
C ILE A 93 14.83 -12.87 1.42
N PRO A 94 15.21 -11.88 2.26
CA PRO A 94 15.40 -12.10 3.70
C PRO A 94 14.10 -12.28 4.47
N VAL A 95 12.98 -11.81 3.93
CA VAL A 95 11.69 -11.80 4.62
C VAL A 95 10.54 -12.08 3.65
N LEU A 96 9.48 -12.70 4.17
CA LEU A 96 8.22 -12.92 3.49
C LEU A 96 7.09 -12.53 4.44
N SER A 97 6.11 -11.79 3.93
CA SER A 97 4.86 -11.52 4.64
C SER A 97 3.86 -12.63 4.33
N HIS A 98 3.36 -13.29 5.37
CA HIS A 98 2.34 -14.34 5.32
C HIS A 98 0.97 -13.71 5.57
N ALA A 99 0.10 -13.72 4.57
CA ALA A 99 -1.29 -13.26 4.72
C ALA A 99 -2.22 -14.46 4.94
N THR A 100 -3.01 -14.41 6.00
CA THR A 100 -4.05 -15.41 6.30
C THR A 100 -5.37 -15.13 5.58
N VAL A 101 -5.46 -14.02 4.84
CA VAL A 101 -6.60 -13.60 4.00
C VAL A 101 -6.13 -13.34 2.56
N ASP A 102 -6.98 -13.68 1.56
CA ASP A 102 -6.68 -13.40 0.16
C ASP A 102 -7.17 -12.00 -0.19
N ILE A 103 -6.28 -11.02 -0.09
CA ILE A 103 -6.62 -9.61 -0.33
C ILE A 103 -7.13 -9.32 -1.77
N ARG A 104 -6.99 -10.26 -2.70
CA ARG A 104 -7.53 -10.13 -4.08
C ARG A 104 -8.99 -10.54 -4.14
N LYS A 105 -9.43 -11.43 -3.25
CA LYS A 105 -10.84 -11.76 -3.05
C LYS A 105 -11.36 -10.80 -2.00
N LEU A 106 -11.84 -9.64 -2.43
CA LEU A 106 -12.27 -8.58 -1.52
C LEU A 106 -13.39 -9.04 -0.57
N ASP A 107 -14.25 -9.97 -0.98
CA ASP A 107 -15.23 -10.62 -0.09
C ASP A 107 -14.57 -11.41 1.07
N SER A 108 -13.31 -11.80 0.91
CA SER A 108 -12.51 -12.56 1.88
C SER A 108 -11.57 -11.70 2.74
N LEU A 109 -11.51 -10.38 2.53
CA LEU A 109 -10.73 -9.46 3.38
C LEU A 109 -11.22 -9.37 4.83
N LEU A 110 -12.30 -10.12 5.13
CA LEU A 110 -12.99 -10.23 6.39
C LEU A 110 -13.64 -8.89 6.78
N LYS A 111 -14.94 -8.96 7.09
CA LYS A 111 -15.72 -7.99 7.87
C LYS A 111 -16.55 -6.92 7.18
N ILE A 112 -16.97 -7.08 5.92
CA ILE A 112 -18.16 -6.33 5.49
C ILE A 112 -19.35 -6.83 6.32
N GLY A 113 -19.95 -5.95 7.13
CA GLY A 113 -21.02 -6.30 8.06
C GLY A 113 -20.58 -6.91 9.40
N GLU A 114 -19.27 -7.07 9.67
CA GLU A 114 -18.78 -7.54 10.99
C GLU A 114 -18.07 -6.45 11.81
N SER A 115 -18.15 -5.19 11.37
CA SER A 115 -17.90 -4.07 12.26
C SER A 115 -18.87 -4.12 13.45
N ALA A 116 -18.49 -3.58 14.61
CA ALA A 116 -19.38 -3.52 15.77
C ALA A 116 -20.74 -2.91 15.39
N SER A 117 -21.82 -3.36 16.03
CA SER A 117 -23.21 -3.07 15.65
C SER A 117 -23.60 -1.58 15.63
N CYS A 118 -22.76 -0.69 16.17
CA CYS A 118 -22.95 0.76 16.09
C CYS A 118 -22.51 1.38 14.76
N ASN A 119 -21.80 0.62 13.91
CA ASN A 119 -21.35 1.10 12.61
C ASN A 119 -22.48 0.99 11.58
N LEU A 120 -22.54 1.97 10.68
CA LEU A 120 -23.51 2.01 9.59
C LEU A 120 -22.81 1.82 8.26
N ASP A 121 -23.43 1.04 7.39
CA ASP A 121 -23.03 0.93 6.00
C ASP A 121 -23.15 2.29 5.31
N VAL A 122 -22.07 2.75 4.66
CA VAL A 122 -22.06 4.06 3.99
C VAL A 122 -23.19 4.28 2.98
N PRO A 123 -23.72 3.28 2.22
CA PRO A 123 -24.87 3.49 1.35
C PRO A 123 -26.19 3.74 2.08
N CYS A 124 -26.25 3.62 3.42
CA CYS A 124 -27.47 3.92 4.18
C CYS A 124 -27.78 5.43 4.25
N THR A 125 -26.80 6.29 3.92
CA THR A 125 -26.97 7.75 3.92
C THR A 125 -26.30 8.35 2.69
N ASN A 126 -26.97 9.26 1.99
CA ASN A 126 -26.42 9.86 0.76
C ASN A 126 -25.07 10.57 0.99
N ASP A 127 -24.95 11.34 2.07
CA ASP A 127 -23.73 12.10 2.35
C ASP A 127 -22.52 11.18 2.59
N HIS A 128 -22.66 10.16 3.44
CA HIS A 128 -21.55 9.19 3.64
C HIS A 128 -21.28 8.38 2.38
N ASN A 129 -22.30 8.02 1.60
CA ASN A 129 -22.14 7.32 0.32
C ASN A 129 -21.28 8.15 -0.65
N GLN A 130 -21.52 9.45 -0.72
CA GLN A 130 -20.72 10.37 -1.53
C GLN A 130 -19.31 10.52 -0.97
N LEU A 131 -19.15 10.87 0.31
CA LEU A 131 -17.85 11.09 0.95
C LEU A 131 -16.94 9.85 0.93
N SER A 132 -17.54 8.65 1.01
CA SER A 132 -16.80 7.37 0.95
C SER A 132 -16.00 7.19 -0.35
N GLN A 133 -16.33 7.92 -1.42
CA GLN A 133 -15.61 7.89 -2.69
C GLN A 133 -14.21 8.54 -2.61
N SER A 134 -13.91 9.30 -1.55
CA SER A 134 -12.56 9.81 -1.26
C SER A 134 -11.76 8.90 -0.32
N VAL A 135 -12.40 7.88 0.26
CA VAL A 135 -11.79 7.05 1.30
C VAL A 135 -11.23 5.76 0.68
N ALA A 136 -10.03 5.38 1.12
CA ALA A 136 -9.46 4.09 0.79
C ALA A 136 -9.08 3.33 2.07
N LEU A 137 -9.39 2.03 2.09
CA LEU A 137 -8.76 1.09 3.01
C LEU A 137 -7.30 0.91 2.57
N MET A 138 -6.39 0.88 3.52
CA MET A 138 -4.95 0.77 3.31
C MET A 138 -4.47 -0.60 3.77
N ASP A 139 -3.64 -1.27 2.98
CA ASP A 139 -2.83 -2.42 3.40
C ASP A 139 -1.37 -2.10 3.15
N PHE A 140 -0.51 -2.33 4.13
CA PHE A 140 0.91 -1.99 4.02
C PHE A 140 1.74 -2.92 4.91
N VAL A 141 3.04 -2.98 4.63
CA VAL A 141 4.00 -3.76 5.41
C VAL A 141 4.78 -2.83 6.32
N GLY A 142 4.79 -3.15 7.61
CA GLY A 142 5.56 -2.43 8.62
C GLY A 142 7.06 -2.59 8.42
N ASP A 143 7.81 -1.59 8.85
CA ASP A 143 9.28 -1.58 8.84
C ASP A 143 9.88 -1.61 10.26
N GLY A 144 9.05 -1.58 11.30
CA GLY A 144 9.49 -1.41 12.69
C GLY A 144 9.24 -0.02 13.26
N THR A 145 8.80 0.94 12.44
CA THR A 145 8.49 2.32 12.83
C THR A 145 6.99 2.51 13.09
N GLY A 146 6.60 3.61 13.74
CA GLY A 146 5.18 3.92 13.99
C GLY A 146 4.46 2.95 14.94
N GLY A 147 5.19 2.03 15.59
CA GLY A 147 4.61 0.93 16.37
C GLY A 147 4.32 -0.33 15.55
N THR A 148 4.76 -0.38 14.30
CA THR A 148 4.67 -1.57 13.46
C THR A 148 5.81 -2.56 13.74
N THR A 149 5.59 -3.82 13.41
CA THR A 149 6.60 -4.88 13.36
C THR A 149 7.11 -5.02 11.93
N SER A 150 8.42 -5.07 11.75
CA SER A 150 9.04 -5.22 10.43
C SER A 150 8.56 -6.50 9.73
N GLY A 151 8.09 -6.38 8.49
CA GLY A 151 7.58 -7.49 7.68
C GLY A 151 6.14 -7.93 7.98
N ALA A 152 5.50 -7.38 9.02
CA ALA A 152 4.10 -7.65 9.32
C ALA A 152 3.16 -6.74 8.51
N SER A 153 1.99 -7.25 8.14
CA SER A 153 0.97 -6.47 7.43
C SER A 153 0.04 -5.73 8.40
N TYR A 154 -0.34 -4.51 8.02
CA TYR A 154 -1.21 -3.64 8.79
C TYR A 154 -2.30 -3.05 7.90
N VAL A 155 -3.43 -2.72 8.53
CA VAL A 155 -4.58 -2.12 7.86
C VAL A 155 -4.95 -0.81 8.54
N CYS A 156 -5.13 0.23 7.73
CA CYS A 156 -5.61 1.54 8.17
C CYS A 156 -6.56 2.14 7.13
N THR A 157 -6.87 3.43 7.26
CA THR A 157 -7.67 4.18 6.30
C THR A 157 -6.96 5.48 5.95
N GLY A 158 -7.20 5.98 4.74
CA GLY A 158 -6.80 7.32 4.35
C GLY A 158 -7.82 7.96 3.42
N THR A 159 -7.68 9.27 3.24
CA THR A 159 -8.63 10.11 2.50
C THR A 159 -7.91 10.91 1.44
N LEU A 160 -8.47 10.94 0.23
CA LEU A 160 -8.00 11.77 -0.87
C LEU A 160 -8.41 13.23 -0.65
N LEU A 161 -7.43 14.12 -0.73
CA LEU A 161 -7.61 15.56 -0.55
C LEU A 161 -7.55 16.28 -1.89
N ASN A 162 -8.32 17.37 -1.99
CA ASN A 162 -8.15 18.32 -3.07
C ASN A 162 -7.08 19.35 -2.72
N ASP A 163 -6.46 19.93 -3.75
CA ASP A 163 -5.67 21.14 -3.57
C ASP A 163 -6.45 22.38 -4.06
N ARG A 164 -5.96 23.56 -3.69
CA ARG A 164 -6.61 24.84 -4.00
C ARG A 164 -6.82 25.09 -5.50
N MET A 165 -6.02 24.45 -6.34
CA MET A 165 -6.05 24.62 -7.80
C MET A 165 -6.80 23.48 -8.49
N SER A 166 -7.32 22.52 -7.73
CA SER A 166 -7.94 21.29 -8.23
C SER A 166 -7.09 20.59 -9.29
N THR A 167 -5.77 20.49 -9.06
CA THR A 167 -4.83 19.97 -10.08
C THR A 167 -5.06 18.51 -10.46
N GLY A 168 -5.82 17.77 -9.66
CA GLY A 168 -6.00 16.33 -9.81
C GLY A 168 -4.85 15.51 -9.22
N THR A 169 -3.85 16.14 -8.60
CA THR A 169 -2.78 15.43 -7.90
C THR A 169 -3.38 14.57 -6.77
N PRO A 170 -2.98 13.29 -6.64
CA PRO A 170 -3.59 12.37 -5.67
C PRO A 170 -3.00 12.54 -4.27
N TRP A 171 -3.25 13.71 -3.67
CA TRP A 171 -2.90 13.99 -2.28
C TRP A 171 -3.71 13.12 -1.33
N PHE A 172 -3.04 12.47 -0.39
CA PHE A 172 -3.66 11.45 0.45
C PHE A 172 -3.22 11.64 1.89
N LEU A 173 -4.20 11.71 2.78
CA LEU A 173 -4.02 11.93 4.22
C LEU A 173 -4.34 10.64 4.97
N SER A 174 -3.46 10.28 5.89
CA SER A 174 -3.64 9.17 6.84
C SER A 174 -2.97 9.53 8.17
N ALA A 175 -2.69 8.53 9.00
CA ALA A 175 -2.10 8.69 10.31
C ALA A 175 -0.61 8.31 10.33
N LYS A 176 0.19 9.01 11.16
CA LYS A 176 1.62 8.72 11.36
C LYS A 176 1.79 7.33 11.97
N HIS A 177 0.98 6.96 12.95
CA HIS A 177 1.08 5.63 13.56
C HIS A 177 0.81 4.48 12.56
N CYS A 178 0.16 4.77 11.44
CA CYS A 178 0.06 3.83 10.32
C CYS A 178 1.28 3.94 9.40
N ILE A 179 1.53 5.14 8.85
CA ILE A 179 2.59 5.40 7.87
C ILE A 179 3.55 6.45 8.44
N ALA A 180 4.56 5.97 9.16
CA ALA A 180 5.56 6.82 9.80
C ALA A 180 6.79 7.11 8.93
N SER A 181 6.98 6.33 7.85
CA SER A 181 8.19 6.40 7.01
C SER A 181 7.85 6.25 5.52
N GLN A 182 8.75 6.74 4.68
CA GLN A 182 8.68 6.51 3.23
C GLN A 182 8.83 5.02 2.89
N THR A 183 9.60 4.27 3.67
CA THR A 183 9.75 2.82 3.53
C THR A 183 8.39 2.11 3.64
N VAL A 184 7.59 2.45 4.65
CA VAL A 184 6.22 1.92 4.76
C VAL A 184 5.33 2.43 3.62
N ALA A 185 5.39 3.73 3.30
CA ALA A 185 4.58 4.32 2.23
C ALA A 185 4.83 3.67 0.85
N SER A 186 6.06 3.23 0.58
CA SER A 186 6.43 2.52 -0.65
C SER A 186 5.76 1.14 -0.76
N THR A 187 5.25 0.57 0.33
CA THR A 187 4.58 -0.75 0.33
C THR A 187 3.06 -0.67 0.18
N LEU A 188 2.51 0.54 0.21
CA LEU A 188 1.09 0.81 0.37
C LEU A 188 0.25 0.28 -0.79
N TYR A 189 -0.77 -0.50 -0.43
CA TYR A 189 -1.93 -0.79 -1.27
C TYR A 189 -3.12 0.05 -0.82
N THR A 190 -3.91 0.52 -1.77
CA THR A 190 -5.14 1.26 -1.52
C THR A 190 -6.32 0.55 -2.16
N PHE A 191 -7.33 0.24 -1.35
CA PHE A 191 -8.59 -0.37 -1.75
C PHE A 191 -9.67 0.69 -1.82
N TRP A 192 -10.09 0.99 -3.05
CA TRP A 192 -11.10 1.98 -3.36
C TRP A 192 -12.47 1.33 -3.50
N PHE A 193 -13.49 2.06 -3.05
CA PHE A 193 -14.88 1.60 -3.05
C PHE A 193 -15.11 0.27 -2.32
N TYR A 194 -14.19 -0.11 -1.41
CA TYR A 194 -14.35 -1.27 -0.54
C TYR A 194 -15.39 -0.93 0.56
N ARG A 195 -16.64 -1.29 0.30
CA ARG A 195 -17.83 -1.00 1.11
C ARG A 195 -18.97 -1.93 0.73
N SER A 196 -20.02 -1.97 1.55
CA SER A 196 -21.26 -2.67 1.20
C SER A 196 -21.86 -2.14 -0.10
N SER A 197 -22.40 -3.03 -0.94
CA SER A 197 -22.99 -2.73 -2.24
C SER A 197 -24.29 -1.92 -2.12
N SER A 198 -25.06 -2.19 -1.07
CA SER A 198 -26.21 -1.41 -0.61
C SER A 198 -26.32 -1.46 0.92
N CYS A 199 -27.20 -0.63 1.49
CA CYS A 199 -27.40 -0.53 2.94
C CYS A 199 -27.73 -1.90 3.56
N ASN A 200 -26.95 -2.34 4.54
CA ASN A 200 -27.08 -3.61 5.26
C ASN A 200 -27.00 -4.87 4.38
N SER A 201 -26.39 -4.77 3.20
CA SER A 201 -26.32 -5.92 2.28
C SER A 201 -25.35 -7.00 2.72
N GLY A 202 -24.28 -6.66 3.44
CA GLY A 202 -23.19 -7.60 3.75
C GLY A 202 -22.38 -8.05 2.52
N VAL A 203 -22.61 -7.45 1.35
CA VAL A 203 -21.98 -7.83 0.07
C VAL A 203 -21.06 -6.72 -0.39
N VAL A 204 -19.81 -7.04 -0.77
CA VAL A 204 -18.86 -6.04 -1.28
C VAL A 204 -19.36 -5.41 -2.57
N ASN A 205 -19.13 -4.10 -2.70
CA ASN A 205 -19.34 -3.39 -3.94
C ASN A 205 -18.46 -3.96 -5.07
N ALA A 206 -19.08 -4.49 -6.13
CA ALA A 206 -18.38 -5.07 -7.29
C ALA A 206 -17.47 -4.07 -8.04
N GLY A 207 -17.69 -2.77 -7.83
CA GLY A 207 -16.84 -1.69 -8.33
C GLY A 207 -15.53 -1.51 -7.56
N ALA A 208 -15.29 -2.25 -6.47
CA ALA A 208 -14.08 -2.12 -5.67
C ALA A 208 -12.81 -2.40 -6.48
N LYS A 209 -11.77 -1.60 -6.25
CA LYS A 209 -10.49 -1.64 -6.99
C LYS A 209 -9.33 -1.55 -6.03
N VAL A 210 -8.23 -2.20 -6.39
CA VAL A 210 -6.97 -2.17 -5.63
C VAL A 210 -5.91 -1.49 -6.49
N LEU A 211 -5.16 -0.56 -5.89
CA LEU A 211 -3.93 -0.01 -6.45
C LEU A 211 -2.76 -0.44 -5.56
N THR A 212 -1.64 -0.81 -6.16
CA THR A 212 -0.51 -1.44 -5.47
C THR A 212 0.83 -0.72 -5.64
N THR A 213 0.79 0.53 -6.10
CA THR A 213 1.98 1.29 -6.54
C THR A 213 2.67 2.06 -5.42
N GLY A 214 2.16 2.00 -4.19
CA GLY A 214 2.69 2.76 -3.06
C GLY A 214 2.40 4.26 -3.13
N ALA A 215 3.11 5.01 -2.30
CA ALA A 215 3.01 6.46 -2.20
C ALA A 215 4.38 7.12 -1.97
N THR A 216 4.46 8.40 -2.30
CA THR A 216 5.56 9.29 -1.91
C THR A 216 5.15 10.04 -0.66
N LEU A 217 5.83 9.83 0.46
CA LEU A 217 5.62 10.53 1.72
C LEU A 217 6.14 11.97 1.61
N LEU A 218 5.34 12.92 2.07
CA LEU A 218 5.64 14.36 1.94
C LEU A 218 5.77 15.02 3.31
N TYR A 219 5.00 14.52 4.28
CA TYR A 219 5.03 15.03 5.64
C TYR A 219 4.54 13.96 6.61
N VAL A 220 5.19 13.88 7.76
CA VAL A 220 4.70 13.18 8.94
C VAL A 220 4.81 14.10 10.13
N SER A 221 3.85 14.01 11.04
CA SER A 221 3.89 14.80 12.26
C SER A 221 5.17 14.48 13.06
N PRO A 222 5.91 15.50 13.53
CA PRO A 222 7.11 15.26 14.31
C PRO A 222 6.75 14.55 15.62
N ASP A 223 7.67 13.76 16.16
CA ASP A 223 7.55 13.30 17.55
C ASP A 223 7.63 14.50 18.49
N VAL A 224 6.82 14.45 19.54
CA VAL A 224 6.76 15.54 20.51
C VAL A 224 8.06 15.55 21.30
N ALA A 225 8.82 16.64 21.20
CA ALA A 225 9.93 16.86 22.11
C ALA A 225 9.42 16.98 23.55
N THR A 226 10.20 16.50 24.52
CA THR A 226 9.87 16.57 25.94
C THR A 226 9.51 18.01 26.33
N GLY A 227 8.26 18.25 26.74
CA GLY A 227 7.78 19.58 27.15
C GLY A 227 6.85 20.30 26.15
N GLN A 228 6.55 19.74 24.98
CA GLN A 228 5.49 20.25 24.10
C GLN A 228 4.15 19.53 24.30
N THR A 229 3.04 20.24 24.10
CA THR A 229 1.68 19.77 24.42
C THR A 229 0.91 19.22 23.21
N LEU A 230 1.37 19.43 21.98
CA LEU A 230 0.65 19.02 20.77
C LEU A 230 1.33 17.81 20.12
N LYS A 231 0.72 16.62 20.29
CA LYS A 231 1.04 15.42 19.53
C LYS A 231 0.21 15.37 18.27
N GLY A 232 0.84 15.64 17.13
CA GLY A 232 0.24 15.38 15.82
C GLY A 232 0.37 13.90 15.46
N ASP A 233 -0.61 13.38 14.74
CA ASP A 233 -0.60 12.01 14.21
C ASP A 233 -0.93 12.01 12.71
N ALA A 234 -0.65 13.10 12.00
CA ALA A 234 -0.89 13.19 10.56
C ALA A 234 0.26 12.58 9.76
N SER A 235 -0.08 11.86 8.68
CA SER A 235 0.80 11.42 7.60
C SER A 235 0.22 11.87 6.27
N PHE A 236 0.98 12.64 5.51
CA PHE A 236 0.56 13.22 4.23
C PHE A 236 1.47 12.74 3.11
N MET A 237 0.87 12.24 2.05
CA MET A 237 1.55 11.56 0.96
C MET A 237 0.88 11.87 -0.38
N ARG A 238 1.61 11.62 -1.47
CA ARG A 238 1.06 11.56 -2.82
C ARG A 238 1.03 10.11 -3.28
N LEU A 239 -0.13 9.59 -3.68
CA LEU A 239 -0.20 8.25 -4.26
C LEU A 239 0.57 8.20 -5.58
N ASN A 240 1.21 7.07 -5.87
CA ASN A 240 2.00 6.92 -7.10
C ASN A 240 1.15 6.68 -8.34
N SER A 241 -0.13 6.31 -8.17
CA SER A 241 -1.10 6.17 -9.25
C SER A 241 -2.35 7.02 -9.02
N THR A 242 -2.96 7.47 -10.11
CA THR A 242 -4.27 8.11 -10.07
C THR A 242 -5.33 7.13 -9.54
N PRO A 243 -6.16 7.55 -8.57
CA PRO A 243 -7.27 6.73 -8.09
C PRO A 243 -8.27 6.35 -9.19
N PRO A 244 -9.02 5.25 -9.03
CA PRO A 244 -9.95 4.78 -10.06
C PRO A 244 -11.04 5.80 -10.40
N SER A 245 -11.60 5.71 -11.60
CA SER A 245 -12.75 6.54 -11.99
C SER A 245 -13.89 6.42 -10.96
N GLY A 246 -14.54 7.55 -10.65
CA GLY A 246 -15.59 7.63 -9.62
C GLY A 246 -15.09 8.00 -8.22
N HIS A 247 -13.78 8.25 -8.05
CA HIS A 247 -13.28 8.85 -6.81
C HIS A 247 -13.70 10.32 -6.70
N ILE A 248 -13.81 10.81 -5.47
CA ILE A 248 -13.88 12.25 -5.19
C ILE A 248 -12.69 12.67 -4.36
N ARG A 249 -12.47 13.98 -4.26
CA ARG A 249 -11.48 14.60 -3.37
C ARG A 249 -12.23 15.40 -2.32
N THR A 250 -11.82 15.25 -1.07
CA THR A 250 -12.37 16.10 0.01
C THR A 250 -11.73 17.48 -0.09
N ASP A 251 -12.55 18.51 -0.21
CA ASP A 251 -12.11 19.90 -0.11
C ASP A 251 -11.87 20.25 1.35
N ILE A 252 -10.76 20.95 1.63
CA ILE A 252 -10.59 21.62 2.91
C ILE A 252 -11.36 22.93 2.80
N GLU A 253 -12.62 22.95 3.23
CA GLU A 253 -13.37 24.20 3.36
C GLU A 253 -12.61 25.12 4.32
N GLN A 254 -12.14 26.26 3.83
CA GLN A 254 -11.74 27.35 4.71
C GLN A 254 -13.02 27.83 5.40
N ARG A 255 -13.21 27.49 6.67
CA ARG A 255 -14.09 28.30 7.52
C ARG A 255 -13.55 29.72 7.45
N GLY A 256 -14.25 30.59 6.73
CA GLY A 256 -13.97 32.01 6.71
C GLY A 256 -13.98 32.56 8.15
N PRO A 257 -13.26 33.67 8.42
CA PRO A 257 -13.34 34.31 9.72
C PRO A 257 -14.80 34.72 9.96
N GLY A 258 -15.41 34.14 11.00
CA GLY A 258 -16.69 34.61 11.55
C GLY A 258 -16.50 35.87 12.38
#